data_AF-A0A009RFJ4-F1
#
_entry.id   AF-A0A009RFJ4-F1
#
_cell.length_a   1.000
_cell.length_b   1.000
_cell.length_c   1.000
_cell.angle_alpha   90.00
_cell.angle_beta   90.00
_cell.angle_gamma   90.00
#
_symmetry.space_group_name_H-M   'P 1'
#
loop_
_entity.id
_entity.type
_entity.pdbx_description
1 polymer ?
#
loop_
_entity_poly.entity_id
_entity_poly.type
_entity_poly.pdbx_seq_one_letter_code
_entity_poly.pdbx_strand_id
1 'polypeptide(L)'
;MSEIRVVSKESHETLEITTKDTVSLSEASVILIKVNKDDVSEIRQDGRNAIITLKNGEQIVIVDFFNGGNYSTDNSLVFEDDNHKLIWVQFTDANGALLEHITYSYIDSIEPLLYHDGAASPWAWLSVPLTAAGILWWAHNSDDKTDDTKQKDTTAPDAPVIDPINGTDPITGTAEPGSTVTVTFPDGTTATVVAGPDGSWTVPNPGLEDGDEVKATATDPAGNTSPPATEIVDAVAPAAPEIDPINGTDPITGTAEPGSMVTVTFPDGTTATVVAGPDGSWTVPNPGLEDGDEVKATATDPAGNTSP
;
A
#
# COMPACT_ATOMS: atom_id res chain seq x y z
N MET A 1 0.82 -16.55 28.45
CA MET A 1 0.40 -15.15 28.46
C MET A 1 0.58 -14.62 27.08
N SER A 2 -0.56 -14.32 26.46
CA SER A 2 -0.65 -13.86 25.08
C SER A 2 -0.16 -12.43 24.98
N GLU A 3 0.50 -12.07 23.88
CA GLU A 3 0.84 -10.68 23.61
C GLU A 3 -0.40 -9.96 23.06
N ILE A 4 -0.63 -8.74 23.55
CA ILE A 4 -1.73 -7.88 23.16
C ILE A 4 -1.14 -6.58 22.65
N ARG A 5 -1.51 -6.18 21.45
CA ARG A 5 -1.18 -4.90 20.84
C ARG A 5 -2.46 -4.10 20.64
N VAL A 6 -2.49 -2.87 21.16
CA VAL A 6 -3.60 -1.93 21.00
C VAL A 6 -3.17 -0.86 20.00
N VAL A 7 -3.89 -0.75 18.89
CA VAL A 7 -3.63 0.23 17.84
C VAL A 7 -4.78 1.23 17.81
N SER A 8 -4.50 2.52 17.91
CA SER A 8 -5.53 3.56 17.85
C SER A 8 -6.18 3.56 16.47
N LYS A 9 -7.51 3.68 16.41
CA LYS A 9 -8.21 3.97 15.15
C LYS A 9 -8.13 5.44 14.77
N GLU A 10 -7.85 6.30 15.73
CA GLU A 10 -7.70 7.74 15.54
C GLU A 10 -6.31 8.06 14.97
N SER A 11 -5.23 7.58 15.60
CA SER A 11 -3.85 7.89 15.18
C SER A 11 -3.18 6.81 14.35
N HIS A 12 -3.72 5.60 14.31
CA HIS A 12 -3.10 4.40 13.68
C HIS A 12 -1.79 3.96 14.33
N GLU A 13 -1.39 4.61 15.42
CA GLU A 13 -0.22 4.25 16.19
C GLU A 13 -0.52 3.14 17.20
N THR A 14 0.52 2.40 17.57
CA THR A 14 0.44 1.45 18.68
C THR A 14 0.45 2.18 20.01
N LEU A 15 -0.66 2.12 20.74
CA LEU A 15 -0.84 2.72 22.05
C LEU A 15 -0.18 1.89 23.16
N GLU A 16 -0.32 0.57 23.09
CA GLU A 16 0.21 -0.35 24.10
C GLU A 16 0.59 -1.69 23.47
N ILE A 17 1.73 -2.24 23.91
CA ILE A 17 2.08 -3.66 23.74
C ILE A 17 2.27 -4.25 25.14
N THR A 18 1.54 -5.31 25.45
CA THR A 18 1.51 -5.87 26.81
C THR A 18 1.29 -7.38 26.79
N THR A 19 1.65 -8.05 27.89
CA THR A 19 1.37 -9.49 28.13
C THR A 19 0.50 -9.69 29.36
N LYS A 20 -0.14 -8.62 29.83
CA LYS A 20 -1.09 -8.66 30.96
C LYS A 20 -2.37 -9.37 30.54
N ASP A 21 -3.06 -9.94 31.53
CA ASP A 21 -4.39 -10.53 31.39
C ASP A 21 -5.51 -9.49 31.26
N THR A 22 -5.21 -8.21 31.54
CA THR A 22 -6.18 -7.12 31.49
C THR A 22 -5.59 -5.90 30.78
N VAL A 23 -6.33 -5.35 29.82
CA VAL A 23 -6.01 -4.11 29.10
C VAL A 23 -7.22 -3.17 29.11
N SER A 24 -6.99 -1.88 29.33
CA SER A 24 -8.04 -0.87 29.36
C SER A 24 -7.91 0.07 28.17
N LEU A 25 -9.01 0.29 27.46
CA LEU A 25 -9.02 1.16 26.29
C LEU A 25 -9.38 2.59 26.69
N SER A 26 -8.58 3.56 26.25
CA SER A 26 -8.85 5.00 26.41
C SER A 26 -9.55 5.61 25.20
N GLU A 27 -9.48 4.94 24.05
CA GLU A 27 -10.00 5.38 22.75
C GLU A 27 -10.40 4.19 21.87
N ALA A 28 -11.11 4.47 20.78
CA ALA A 28 -11.47 3.46 19.80
C ALA A 28 -10.21 2.86 19.16
N SER A 29 -10.07 1.54 19.23
CA SER A 29 -8.84 0.82 18.92
C SER A 29 -9.10 -0.47 18.14
N VAL A 30 -8.12 -0.90 17.35
CA VAL A 30 -7.97 -2.29 16.92
C VAL A 30 -7.09 -3.01 17.94
N ILE A 31 -7.62 -4.05 18.55
CA ILE A 31 -6.93 -4.88 19.52
C ILE A 31 -6.48 -6.15 18.80
N LEU A 32 -5.17 -6.33 18.72
CA LEU A 32 -4.54 -7.51 18.15
C LEU A 32 -4.05 -8.39 19.30
N ILE A 33 -4.49 -9.64 19.33
CA ILE A 33 -4.03 -10.63 20.31
C ILE A 33 -3.30 -11.73 19.56
N LYS A 34 -2.05 -11.98 19.93
CA LYS A 34 -1.25 -13.07 19.38
C LYS A 34 -1.67 -14.40 19.99
N VAL A 35 -2.67 -15.04 19.37
CA VAL A 35 -3.23 -16.32 19.77
C VAL A 35 -3.85 -17.02 18.56
N ASN A 36 -3.68 -18.33 18.47
CA ASN A 36 -4.39 -19.10 17.46
C ASN A 36 -5.88 -19.14 17.79
N LYS A 37 -6.75 -18.88 16.80
CA LYS A 37 -8.20 -18.92 16.97
C LYS A 37 -8.72 -20.26 17.52
N ASP A 38 -8.04 -21.36 17.19
CA ASP A 38 -8.40 -22.69 17.68
C ASP A 38 -8.10 -22.88 19.17
N ASP A 39 -7.25 -22.04 19.76
CA ASP A 39 -6.97 -22.05 21.20
C ASP A 39 -7.97 -21.20 22.00
N VAL A 40 -8.80 -20.40 21.33
CA VAL A 40 -9.87 -19.62 21.96
C VAL A 40 -11.07 -20.53 22.24
N SER A 41 -11.40 -20.67 23.53
CA SER A 41 -12.55 -21.45 24.00
C SER A 41 -13.85 -20.65 23.96
N GLU A 42 -13.82 -19.40 24.39
CA GLU A 42 -15.00 -18.55 24.49
C GLU A 42 -14.61 -17.07 24.33
N ILE A 43 -15.49 -16.29 23.70
CA ILE A 43 -15.47 -14.83 23.78
C ILE A 43 -16.86 -14.41 24.29
N ARG A 44 -16.88 -13.67 25.39
CA ARG A 44 -18.13 -13.24 26.02
C ARG A 44 -18.07 -11.76 26.35
N GLN A 45 -19.21 -11.10 26.20
CA GLN A 45 -19.41 -9.74 26.70
C GLN A 45 -19.79 -9.76 28.18
N ASP A 46 -19.11 -8.94 28.99
CA ASP A 46 -19.43 -8.71 30.40
C ASP A 46 -19.53 -7.19 30.65
N GLY A 47 -20.76 -6.67 30.63
CA GLY A 47 -21.00 -5.23 30.60
C GLY A 47 -20.38 -4.59 29.35
N ARG A 48 -19.42 -3.69 29.56
CA ARG A 48 -18.64 -3.05 28.48
C ARG A 48 -17.37 -3.80 28.11
N ASN A 49 -17.06 -4.90 28.78
CA ASN A 49 -15.79 -5.60 28.62
C ASN A 49 -15.95 -6.78 27.66
N ALA A 50 -14.90 -7.07 26.90
CA ALA A 50 -14.76 -8.35 26.19
C ALA A 50 -13.86 -9.27 27.02
N ILE A 51 -14.34 -10.48 27.29
CA ILE A 51 -13.59 -11.52 27.99
C ILE A 51 -13.31 -12.65 27.00
N ILE A 52 -12.04 -12.91 26.73
CA ILE A 52 -11.56 -14.00 25.89
C ILE A 52 -11.01 -15.08 26.82
N THR A 53 -11.59 -16.27 26.79
CA THR A 53 -11.11 -17.43 27.55
C THR A 53 -10.44 -18.41 26.60
N LEU A 54 -9.19 -18.77 26.89
CA LEU A 54 -8.42 -19.75 26.14
C LEU A 54 -8.63 -21.16 26.70
N LYS A 55 -8.41 -22.19 25.88
CA LYS A 55 -8.55 -23.62 26.27
C LYS A 55 -7.61 -24.04 27.40
N ASN A 56 -6.52 -23.31 27.61
CA ASN A 56 -5.59 -23.52 28.71
C ASN A 56 -6.05 -22.90 30.04
N GLY A 57 -7.18 -22.18 30.04
CA GLY A 57 -7.75 -21.48 31.21
C GLY A 57 -7.28 -20.02 31.39
N GLU A 58 -6.37 -19.52 30.55
CA GLU A 58 -6.00 -18.10 30.52
C GLU A 58 -7.20 -17.25 30.12
N GLN A 59 -7.42 -16.14 30.84
CA GLN A 59 -8.46 -15.16 30.52
C GLN A 59 -7.80 -13.84 30.16
N ILE A 60 -8.26 -13.24 29.05
CA ILE A 60 -7.86 -11.91 28.60
C ILE A 60 -9.09 -11.02 28.69
N VAL A 61 -8.98 -9.92 29.43
CA VAL A 61 -10.04 -8.95 29.67
C VAL A 61 -9.69 -7.64 28.98
N ILE A 62 -10.48 -7.27 27.99
CA ILE A 62 -10.40 -5.95 27.35
C ILE A 62 -11.49 -5.08 27.97
N VAL A 63 -11.08 -4.16 28.83
CA VAL A 63 -11.96 -3.25 29.54
C VAL A 63 -12.44 -2.15 28.58
N ASP A 64 -13.75 -1.87 28.64
CA ASP A 64 -14.43 -0.86 27.81
C ASP A 64 -14.38 -1.12 26.29
N PHE A 65 -14.23 -2.38 25.88
CA PHE A 65 -14.31 -2.83 24.49
C PHE A 65 -15.65 -2.48 23.81
N PHE A 66 -16.78 -2.71 24.49
CA PHE A 66 -18.11 -2.36 24.00
C PHE A 66 -18.47 -0.96 24.51
N ASN A 67 -18.06 0.05 23.75
CA ASN A 67 -18.05 1.47 24.14
C ASN A 67 -19.43 2.14 24.25
N GLY A 68 -20.52 1.47 23.85
CA GLY A 68 -21.90 1.93 24.05
C GLY A 68 -22.25 3.27 23.40
N GLY A 69 -21.52 3.70 22.36
CA GLY A 69 -21.76 4.96 21.64
C GLY A 69 -20.97 6.18 22.15
N ASN A 70 -19.97 6.00 23.02
CA ASN A 70 -19.11 7.10 23.50
C ASN A 70 -17.94 7.46 22.57
N TYR A 71 -17.65 6.64 21.55
CA TYR A 71 -16.70 6.96 20.49
C TYR A 71 -17.44 6.99 19.15
N SER A 72 -16.92 7.74 18.17
CA SER A 72 -17.50 7.80 16.82
C SER A 72 -17.46 6.45 16.09
N THR A 73 -16.73 5.46 16.63
CA THR A 73 -16.42 4.17 16.00
C THR A 73 -16.31 3.04 17.03
N ASP A 74 -16.70 1.81 16.66
CA ASP A 74 -16.60 0.63 17.53
C ASP A 74 -15.16 0.09 17.58
N ASN A 75 -14.78 -0.54 18.70
CA ASN A 75 -13.51 -1.27 18.80
C ASN A 75 -13.52 -2.52 17.91
N SER A 76 -12.35 -2.92 17.39
CA SER A 76 -12.20 -4.18 16.64
C SER A 76 -11.29 -5.14 17.39
N LEU A 77 -11.59 -6.44 17.34
CA LEU A 77 -10.73 -7.50 17.88
C LEU A 77 -10.20 -8.36 16.73
N VAL A 78 -8.89 -8.59 16.73
CA VAL A 78 -8.20 -9.41 15.74
C VAL A 78 -7.31 -10.41 16.47
N PHE A 79 -7.33 -11.66 16.01
CA PHE A 79 -6.37 -12.68 16.42
C PHE A 79 -5.27 -12.81 15.36
N GLU A 80 -4.02 -12.93 15.82
CA GLU A 80 -2.87 -13.24 15.00
C GLU A 80 -2.32 -14.61 15.41
N ASP A 81 -2.23 -15.54 14.46
CA ASP A 81 -1.60 -16.84 14.69
C ASP A 81 -0.07 -16.81 14.56
N ASP A 82 0.58 -17.94 14.84
CA ASP A 82 2.04 -18.06 14.75
C ASP A 82 2.62 -17.88 13.33
N ASN A 83 1.77 -17.93 12.29
CA ASN A 83 2.13 -17.68 10.90
C ASN A 83 1.77 -16.26 10.44
N HIS A 84 1.46 -15.35 11.37
CA HIS A 84 1.01 -13.98 11.10
C HIS A 84 -0.33 -13.87 10.38
N LYS A 85 -1.16 -14.94 10.40
CA LYS A 85 -2.48 -14.89 9.79
C LYS A 85 -3.44 -14.14 10.71
N LEU A 86 -4.15 -13.16 10.14
CA LEU A 86 -5.08 -12.30 10.87
C LEU A 86 -6.52 -12.80 10.72
N ILE A 87 -7.23 -12.87 11.85
CA ILE A 87 -8.64 -13.23 11.93
C ILE A 87 -9.38 -12.14 12.70
N TRP A 88 -10.21 -11.39 12.00
CA TRP A 88 -11.10 -10.42 12.62
C TRP A 88 -12.31 -11.11 13.26
N VAL A 89 -12.65 -10.66 14.47
CA VAL A 89 -13.82 -11.09 15.24
C VAL A 89 -14.93 -10.07 15.07
N GLN A 90 -16.02 -10.50 14.46
CA GLN A 90 -17.16 -9.64 14.19
C GLN A 90 -18.25 -9.86 15.25
N PHE A 91 -18.56 -8.78 15.97
CA PHE A 91 -19.59 -8.75 17.02
C PHE A 91 -20.91 -8.13 16.53
N THR A 92 -20.86 -7.30 15.49
CA THR A 92 -21.99 -6.52 14.99
C THR A 92 -22.25 -6.77 13.51
N ASP A 93 -23.51 -6.62 13.11
CA ASP A 93 -23.95 -6.68 11.73
C ASP A 93 -23.62 -5.39 10.96
N ALA A 94 -24.10 -5.29 9.72
CA ALA A 94 -23.87 -4.13 8.86
C ALA A 94 -24.46 -2.80 9.35
N ASN A 95 -25.37 -2.86 10.31
CA ASN A 95 -26.07 -1.73 10.88
C ASN A 95 -25.59 -1.45 12.31
N GLY A 96 -24.54 -2.12 12.79
CA GLY A 96 -24.03 -1.98 14.15
C GLY A 96 -24.85 -2.75 15.21
N ALA A 97 -25.82 -3.58 14.80
CA ALA A 97 -26.58 -4.40 15.74
C ALA A 97 -25.75 -5.63 16.16
N LEU A 98 -25.77 -5.99 17.44
CA LEU A 98 -25.05 -7.17 17.92
C LEU A 98 -25.55 -8.46 17.23
N LEU A 99 -24.63 -9.30 16.80
CA LEU A 99 -24.93 -10.60 16.23
C LEU A 99 -25.34 -11.59 17.33
N GLU A 100 -26.30 -12.47 17.04
CA GLU A 100 -26.66 -13.57 17.93
C GLU A 100 -25.50 -14.57 18.11
N HIS A 101 -24.60 -14.66 17.13
CA HIS A 101 -23.41 -15.50 17.13
C HIS A 101 -22.22 -14.72 16.57
N ILE A 102 -21.05 -14.86 17.19
CA ILE A 102 -19.80 -14.25 16.72
C ILE A 102 -19.38 -14.89 15.40
N THR A 103 -19.03 -14.06 14.42
CA THR A 103 -18.46 -14.49 13.14
C THR A 103 -16.98 -14.16 13.05
N TYR A 104 -16.26 -14.92 12.22
CA TYR A 104 -14.82 -14.76 12.01
C TYR A 104 -14.52 -14.58 10.53
N SER A 105 -13.67 -13.61 10.22
CA SER A 105 -13.26 -13.31 8.86
C SER A 105 -11.74 -13.24 8.78
N TYR A 106 -11.16 -13.93 7.80
CA TYR A 106 -9.75 -13.76 7.48
C TYR A 106 -9.54 -12.40 6.82
N ILE A 107 -8.49 -11.70 7.24
CA ILE A 107 -8.08 -10.42 6.69
C ILE A 107 -6.58 -10.46 6.41
N ASP A 108 -6.13 -9.70 5.40
CA ASP A 108 -4.70 -9.62 5.06
C ASP A 108 -3.99 -8.51 5.84
N SER A 109 -4.75 -7.51 6.33
CA SER A 109 -4.24 -6.36 7.08
C SER A 109 -5.30 -5.87 8.07
N ILE A 110 -4.86 -5.28 9.18
CA ILE A 110 -5.75 -4.58 10.13
C ILE A 110 -6.12 -3.18 9.68
N GLU A 111 -5.43 -2.63 8.67
CA GLU A 111 -5.62 -1.24 8.22
C GLU A 111 -7.09 -0.92 7.92
N PRO A 112 -7.88 -1.76 7.20
CA PRO A 112 -9.29 -1.47 6.96
C PRO A 112 -10.13 -1.32 8.23
N LEU A 113 -9.69 -1.91 9.34
CA LEU A 113 -10.38 -1.82 10.64
C LEU A 113 -10.02 -0.56 11.43
N LEU A 114 -8.98 0.17 11.00
CA LEU A 114 -8.59 1.44 11.57
C LEU A 114 -9.46 2.59 11.05
N TYR A 115 -10.05 2.44 9.86
CA TYR A 115 -10.92 3.45 9.25
C TYR A 115 -12.38 3.15 9.55
N HIS A 116 -13.15 4.19 9.88
CA HIS A 116 -14.60 4.12 9.96
C HIS A 116 -15.16 5.42 9.42
N ASP A 117 -16.06 5.34 8.45
CA ASP A 117 -17.04 6.40 8.27
C ASP A 117 -18.40 5.79 7.92
N GLY A 118 -19.24 5.67 8.95
CA GLY A 118 -20.66 6.06 8.91
C GLY A 118 -21.67 5.38 7.96
N ALA A 119 -21.29 4.55 7.00
CA ALA A 119 -22.25 3.86 6.14
C ALA A 119 -21.72 2.52 5.64
N ALA A 120 -22.36 1.46 6.13
CA ALA A 120 -22.12 0.06 5.82
C ALA A 120 -20.80 -0.51 6.36
N SER A 121 -20.96 -1.53 7.20
CA SER A 121 -20.04 -2.63 7.47
C SER A 121 -18.79 -2.74 6.57
N PRO A 122 -17.64 -3.20 7.11
CA PRO A 122 -16.36 -3.32 6.40
C PRO A 122 -16.35 -4.22 5.14
N TRP A 123 -17.48 -4.84 4.78
CA TRP A 123 -17.66 -5.63 3.55
C TRP A 123 -18.27 -4.86 2.36
N ALA A 124 -18.55 -3.56 2.47
CA ALA A 124 -18.99 -2.76 1.31
C ALA A 124 -17.88 -2.44 0.29
N TRP A 125 -16.59 -2.60 0.64
CA TRP A 125 -15.46 -2.23 -0.21
C TRP A 125 -14.81 -3.38 -1.01
N LEU A 126 -15.17 -4.65 -0.74
CA LEU A 126 -14.58 -5.80 -1.44
C LEU A 126 -15.29 -6.18 -2.75
N SER A 127 -16.32 -5.44 -3.17
CA SER A 127 -17.08 -5.75 -4.41
C SER A 127 -17.46 -4.55 -5.27
N VAL A 128 -16.88 -3.37 -5.05
CA VAL A 128 -17.03 -2.23 -5.97
C VAL A 128 -15.70 -2.00 -6.69
N PRO A 129 -15.63 -2.14 -8.03
CA PRO A 129 -14.65 -1.37 -8.77
C PRO A 129 -15.02 0.10 -8.51
N LEU A 130 -14.20 0.85 -7.78
CA LEU A 130 -14.45 2.26 -7.49
C LEU A 130 -14.30 3.09 -8.77
N THR A 131 -15.36 3.07 -9.58
CA THR A 131 -15.67 4.15 -10.51
C THR A 131 -16.60 5.14 -9.79
N ALA A 132 -16.19 6.41 -9.83
CA ALA A 132 -17.00 7.61 -9.65
C ALA A 132 -17.26 8.15 -8.22
N ALA A 133 -16.84 9.41 -8.10
CA ALA A 133 -17.46 10.52 -7.39
C ALA A 133 -17.30 10.57 -5.86
N GLY A 134 -16.63 11.65 -5.43
CA GLY A 134 -16.47 12.01 -4.04
C GLY A 134 -17.80 12.16 -3.29
N ILE A 135 -17.72 12.00 -1.97
CA ILE A 135 -18.79 12.38 -1.06
C ILE A 135 -18.23 13.37 -0.04
N LEU A 136 -18.99 14.46 0.09
CA LEU A 136 -18.74 15.68 0.83
C LEU A 136 -18.87 15.50 2.35
N TRP A 137 -18.18 16.38 3.07
CA TRP A 137 -18.33 16.68 4.49
C TRP A 137 -19.74 17.15 4.86
N TRP A 138 -20.18 16.85 6.09
CA TRP A 138 -20.96 17.78 6.92
C TRP A 138 -20.84 17.48 8.42
N ALA A 139 -20.71 18.55 9.19
CA ALA A 139 -20.43 18.67 10.62
C ALA A 139 -21.49 18.08 11.56
N HIS A 140 -21.18 17.95 12.86
CA HIS A 140 -21.94 18.63 13.93
C HIS A 140 -21.09 18.90 15.19
N ASN A 141 -21.39 20.05 15.78
CA ASN A 141 -20.81 20.69 16.95
C ASN A 141 -21.40 20.09 18.24
N SER A 142 -20.62 19.95 19.32
CA SER A 142 -21.15 19.88 20.70
C SER A 142 -20.10 20.38 21.70
N ASP A 143 -20.49 21.42 22.45
CA ASP A 143 -19.79 21.97 23.61
C ASP A 143 -19.66 20.91 24.73
N ASP A 144 -18.44 20.62 25.21
CA ASP A 144 -18.08 20.80 26.61
C ASP A 144 -16.56 20.74 26.83
N LYS A 145 -16.08 21.49 27.83
CA LYS A 145 -14.67 21.77 28.12
C LYS A 145 -14.03 20.65 28.94
N THR A 146 -12.94 20.06 28.43
CA THR A 146 -11.73 19.82 29.22
C THR A 146 -10.50 20.04 28.34
N ASP A 147 -9.63 20.90 28.84
CA ASP A 147 -8.30 21.22 28.32
C ASP A 147 -7.44 19.95 28.22
N ASP A 148 -7.39 19.35 27.04
CA ASP A 148 -6.30 18.47 26.61
C ASP A 148 -5.81 19.05 25.29
N THR A 149 -4.65 19.69 25.31
CA THR A 149 -3.99 20.14 24.08
C THR A 149 -3.37 18.91 23.40
N LYS A 150 -4.24 17.98 22.97
CA LYS A 150 -3.92 17.02 21.91
C LYS A 150 -3.58 17.85 20.70
N GLN A 151 -2.30 17.98 20.41
CA GLN A 151 -1.83 18.70 19.25
C GLN A 151 -2.32 17.91 18.03
N LYS A 152 -3.38 18.40 17.38
CA LYS A 152 -3.82 17.91 16.08
C LYS A 152 -2.57 17.80 15.20
N ASP A 153 -2.37 16.64 14.58
CA ASP A 153 -1.28 16.54 13.61
C ASP A 153 -1.55 17.55 12.48
N THR A 154 -0.61 18.46 12.31
CA THR A 154 -0.62 19.51 11.29
C THR A 154 0.54 19.37 10.32
N THR A 155 1.34 18.30 10.46
CA THR A 155 2.51 18.07 9.63
C THR A 155 2.07 17.40 8.35
N ALA A 156 2.30 18.02 7.21
CA ALA A 156 2.04 17.37 5.94
C ALA A 156 3.14 16.33 5.62
N PRO A 157 2.80 15.28 4.86
CA PRO A 157 3.79 14.40 4.27
C PRO A 157 4.75 15.16 3.36
N ASP A 158 5.91 14.56 3.11
CA ASP A 158 6.76 14.95 1.98
C ASP A 158 6.00 14.76 0.65
N ALA A 159 6.41 15.49 -0.39
CA ALA A 159 5.85 15.28 -1.72
C ALA A 159 6.08 13.82 -2.17
N PRO A 160 5.09 13.17 -2.78
CA PRO A 160 5.29 11.83 -3.34
C PRO A 160 6.37 11.88 -4.43
N VAL A 161 7.01 10.76 -4.71
CA VAL A 161 7.86 10.56 -5.89
C VAL A 161 7.02 9.85 -6.94
N ILE A 162 7.13 10.29 -8.19
CA ILE A 162 6.55 9.63 -9.36
C ILE A 162 7.73 9.03 -10.13
N ASP A 163 7.66 7.75 -10.48
CA ASP A 163 8.67 7.12 -11.34
C ASP A 163 8.49 7.59 -12.79
N PRO A 164 9.53 7.50 -13.64
CA PRO A 164 9.42 7.84 -15.06
C PRO A 164 8.21 7.17 -15.74
N ILE A 165 7.48 7.94 -16.56
CA ILE A 165 6.20 7.53 -17.14
C ILE A 165 6.33 7.35 -18.64
N ASN A 166 5.91 6.19 -19.17
CA ASN A 166 5.66 6.01 -20.59
C ASN A 166 4.17 6.13 -20.97
N GLY A 167 3.85 5.99 -22.25
CA GLY A 167 2.48 6.19 -22.74
C GLY A 167 1.47 5.10 -22.36
N THR A 168 1.90 3.95 -21.84
CA THR A 168 1.02 2.77 -21.71
C THR A 168 1.07 2.06 -20.36
N ASP A 169 2.23 1.99 -19.72
CA ASP A 169 2.41 1.25 -18.47
C ASP A 169 1.77 2.01 -17.30
N PRO A 170 1.34 1.29 -16.23
CA PRO A 170 0.83 1.93 -15.03
C PRO A 170 1.80 2.95 -14.46
N ILE A 171 1.28 4.05 -13.92
CA ILE A 171 2.10 5.06 -13.26
C ILE A 171 2.40 4.57 -11.85
N THR A 172 3.68 4.58 -11.47
CA THR A 172 4.17 4.12 -10.16
C THR A 172 4.92 5.22 -9.44
N GLY A 173 5.19 4.98 -8.16
CA GLY A 173 6.05 5.85 -7.38
C GLY A 173 6.09 5.46 -5.91
N THR A 174 6.56 6.39 -5.09
CA THR A 174 6.59 6.24 -3.62
C THR A 174 5.95 7.42 -2.90
N ALA A 175 5.37 7.19 -1.73
CA ALA A 175 4.85 8.24 -0.84
C ALA A 175 4.99 7.80 0.62
N GLU A 176 4.56 8.64 1.57
CA GLU A 176 4.47 8.21 2.97
C GLU A 176 3.55 6.98 3.08
N PRO A 177 3.98 5.87 3.69
CA PRO A 177 3.16 4.67 3.85
C PRO A 177 1.79 4.97 4.48
N GLY A 178 0.72 4.42 3.91
CA GLY A 178 -0.65 4.65 4.38
C GLY A 178 -1.25 6.01 4.00
N SER A 179 -0.49 6.93 3.39
CA SER A 179 -1.04 8.17 2.83
C SER A 179 -1.82 7.91 1.54
N THR A 180 -2.83 8.74 1.27
CA THR A 180 -3.59 8.71 0.01
C THR A 180 -2.90 9.56 -1.04
N VAL A 181 -2.39 8.92 -2.09
CA VAL A 181 -1.84 9.58 -3.27
C VAL A 181 -2.97 9.92 -4.23
N THR A 182 -3.04 11.19 -4.64
CA THR A 182 -3.93 11.69 -5.68
C THR A 182 -3.09 12.10 -6.88
N VAL A 183 -3.23 11.37 -7.97
CA VAL A 183 -2.60 11.64 -9.28
C VAL A 183 -3.56 12.45 -10.13
N THR A 184 -3.11 13.56 -10.69
CA THR A 184 -3.87 14.46 -11.58
C THR A 184 -3.27 14.41 -12.98
N PHE A 185 -4.12 14.14 -13.96
CA PHE A 185 -3.77 14.01 -15.36
C PHE A 185 -3.89 15.36 -16.11
N PRO A 186 -3.33 15.48 -17.34
CA PRO A 186 -3.35 16.73 -18.12
C PRO A 186 -4.77 17.28 -18.40
N ASP A 187 -5.75 16.40 -18.52
CA ASP A 187 -7.16 16.76 -18.75
C ASP A 187 -7.89 17.23 -17.47
N GLY A 188 -7.21 17.17 -16.31
CA GLY A 188 -7.73 17.53 -15.01
C GLY A 188 -8.48 16.42 -14.29
N THR A 189 -8.61 15.22 -14.89
CA THR A 189 -9.13 14.04 -14.19
C THR A 189 -8.10 13.52 -13.19
N THR A 190 -8.55 12.72 -12.23
CA THR A 190 -7.69 12.19 -11.15
C THR A 190 -7.84 10.70 -10.96
N ALA A 191 -6.75 10.06 -10.52
CA ALA A 191 -6.74 8.73 -9.92
C ALA A 191 -6.25 8.81 -8.48
N THR A 192 -6.71 7.91 -7.62
CA THR A 192 -6.34 7.89 -6.19
C THR A 192 -5.97 6.49 -5.75
N VAL A 193 -4.95 6.37 -4.92
CA VAL A 193 -4.46 5.10 -4.36
C VAL A 193 -3.85 5.33 -2.98
N VAL A 194 -3.95 4.35 -2.08
CA VAL A 194 -3.24 4.38 -0.80
C VAL A 194 -1.84 3.78 -0.99
N ALA A 195 -0.81 4.49 -0.55
CA ALA A 195 0.55 3.96 -0.58
C ALA A 195 0.69 2.76 0.36
N GLY A 196 1.32 1.69 -0.12
CA GLY A 196 1.53 0.47 0.63
C GLY A 196 2.45 0.66 1.85
N PRO A 197 2.63 -0.38 2.69
CA PRO A 197 3.47 -0.30 3.88
C PRO A 197 4.95 0.05 3.62
N ASP A 198 5.43 -0.22 2.41
CA ASP A 198 6.78 0.13 1.93
C ASP A 198 6.81 1.49 1.20
N GLY A 199 5.68 2.20 1.15
CA GLY A 199 5.50 3.47 0.47
C GLY A 199 5.19 3.35 -1.03
N SER A 200 5.19 2.15 -1.61
CA SER A 200 4.94 1.95 -3.04
C SER A 200 3.47 2.21 -3.40
N TRP A 201 3.22 2.76 -4.59
CA TRP A 201 1.89 2.96 -5.11
C TRP A 201 1.83 2.79 -6.63
N THR A 202 0.64 2.49 -7.15
CA THR A 202 0.39 2.35 -8.60
C THR A 202 -1.02 2.82 -8.96
N VAL A 203 -1.15 3.51 -10.09
CA VAL A 203 -2.45 3.86 -10.69
C VAL A 203 -2.48 3.49 -12.18
N PRO A 204 -3.65 3.19 -12.76
CA PRO A 204 -3.77 2.97 -14.20
C PRO A 204 -3.36 4.21 -14.99
N ASN A 205 -2.65 4.00 -16.10
CA ASN A 205 -2.35 5.03 -17.07
C ASN A 205 -3.52 5.15 -18.06
N PRO A 206 -4.12 6.35 -18.25
CA PRO A 206 -5.25 6.54 -19.16
C PRO A 206 -4.86 6.52 -20.65
N GLY A 207 -3.58 6.33 -20.98
CA GLY A 207 -3.04 6.44 -22.32
C GLY A 207 -2.53 7.86 -22.58
N LEU A 208 -1.42 8.21 -21.90
CA LEU A 208 -0.82 9.54 -21.99
C LEU A 208 0.09 9.67 -23.22
N GLU A 209 0.24 10.91 -23.70
CA GLU A 209 1.09 11.25 -24.84
C GLU A 209 2.44 11.82 -24.38
N ASP A 210 3.44 11.79 -25.27
CA ASP A 210 4.76 12.39 -25.00
C ASP A 210 4.63 13.87 -24.63
N GLY A 211 5.28 14.27 -23.54
CA GLY A 211 5.25 15.64 -23.02
C GLY A 211 4.04 15.98 -22.14
N ASP A 212 3.12 15.04 -21.92
CA ASP A 212 2.04 15.23 -20.95
C ASP A 212 2.59 15.43 -19.53
N GLU A 213 1.96 16.32 -18.76
CA GLU A 213 2.34 16.60 -17.38
C GLU A 213 1.43 15.85 -16.40
N VAL A 214 2.02 15.00 -15.56
CA VAL A 214 1.32 14.30 -14.48
C VAL A 214 1.73 14.90 -13.14
N LYS A 215 0.75 15.12 -12.25
CA LYS A 215 1.00 15.61 -10.90
C LYS A 215 0.53 14.63 -9.84
N ALA A 216 1.21 14.58 -8.71
CA ALA A 216 0.77 13.79 -7.56
C ALA A 216 0.89 14.57 -6.25
N THR A 217 -0.06 14.38 -5.35
CA THR A 217 0.02 14.83 -3.94
C THR A 217 -0.32 13.67 -3.02
N ALA A 218 0.29 13.62 -1.84
CA ALA A 218 -0.05 12.68 -0.78
C ALA A 218 -0.86 13.39 0.31
N THR A 219 -1.89 12.75 0.85
CA THR A 219 -2.62 13.21 2.04
C THR A 219 -2.49 12.17 3.13
N ASP A 220 -1.96 12.56 4.28
CA ASP A 220 -1.82 11.66 5.43
C ASP A 220 -3.20 11.31 6.04
N PRO A 221 -3.28 10.34 6.97
CA PRO A 221 -4.52 10.01 7.66
C PRO A 221 -5.11 11.15 8.50
N ALA A 222 -4.30 12.13 8.93
CA ALA A 222 -4.73 13.31 9.68
C ALA A 222 -5.35 14.42 8.78
N GLY A 223 -5.31 14.22 7.46
CA GLY A 223 -5.84 15.12 6.45
C GLY A 223 -4.90 16.26 6.05
N ASN A 224 -3.60 16.17 6.36
CA ASN A 224 -2.61 17.13 5.87
C ASN A 224 -2.12 16.70 4.48
N THR A 225 -2.05 17.64 3.55
CA THR A 225 -1.67 17.38 2.16
C THR A 225 -0.25 17.88 1.87
N SER A 226 0.54 17.04 1.21
CA SER A 226 1.90 17.35 0.76
C SER A 226 1.92 18.47 -0.28
N PRO A 227 3.10 19.08 -0.53
CA PRO A 227 3.36 19.74 -1.81
C PRO A 227 3.18 18.77 -3.00
N PRO A 228 2.89 19.27 -4.21
CA PRO A 228 2.77 18.42 -5.38
C PRO A 228 4.14 18.00 -5.91
N ALA A 229 4.21 16.79 -6.45
CA ALA A 229 5.23 16.35 -7.38
C ALA A 229 4.71 16.40 -8.81
N THR A 230 5.62 16.53 -9.76
CA THR A 230 5.33 16.60 -11.19
C THR A 230 6.30 15.70 -11.94
N GLU A 231 5.80 14.95 -12.92
CA GLU A 231 6.58 14.18 -13.87
C GLU A 231 6.09 14.46 -15.29
N ILE A 232 7.00 14.41 -16.27
CA ILE A 232 6.67 14.58 -17.68
C ILE A 232 6.74 13.21 -18.35
N VAL A 233 5.69 12.87 -19.08
CA VAL A 233 5.63 11.62 -19.83
C VAL A 233 6.65 11.62 -20.94
N ASP A 234 7.46 10.56 -21.01
CA ASP A 234 8.32 10.23 -22.14
C ASP A 234 7.74 8.99 -22.81
N ALA A 235 7.09 9.18 -23.96
CA ALA A 235 6.51 8.07 -24.72
C ALA A 235 7.35 7.70 -25.96
N VAL A 236 8.58 8.20 -26.04
CA VAL A 236 9.45 8.03 -27.21
C VAL A 236 10.42 6.88 -26.97
N ALA A 237 10.24 5.81 -27.73
CA ALA A 237 11.18 4.70 -27.68
C ALA A 237 12.60 5.09 -28.14
N PRO A 238 13.64 4.55 -27.50
CA PRO A 238 15.01 4.69 -27.97
C PRO A 238 15.17 4.10 -29.38
N ALA A 239 16.17 4.58 -30.12
CA ALA A 239 16.61 3.90 -31.33
C ALA A 239 17.12 2.48 -30.99
N ALA A 240 16.99 1.54 -31.94
CA ALA A 240 17.56 0.21 -31.79
C ALA A 240 19.08 0.31 -31.53
N PRO A 241 19.63 -0.45 -30.56
CA PRO A 241 21.07 -0.45 -30.32
C PRO A 241 21.87 -0.82 -31.57
N GLU A 242 22.98 -0.14 -31.78
CA GLU A 242 23.98 -0.57 -32.76
C GLU A 242 24.90 -1.59 -32.11
N ILE A 243 25.16 -2.69 -32.80
CA ILE A 243 26.13 -3.70 -32.36
C ILE A 243 27.38 -3.56 -33.24
N ASP A 244 28.54 -3.43 -32.60
CA ASP A 244 29.82 -3.41 -33.30
C ASP A 244 30.13 -4.76 -33.96
N PRO A 245 31.05 -4.84 -34.93
CA PRO A 245 31.45 -6.10 -35.52
C PRO A 245 31.87 -7.14 -34.48
N ILE A 246 31.19 -8.28 -34.49
CA ILE A 246 31.38 -9.37 -33.52
C ILE A 246 32.41 -10.38 -34.05
N ASN A 247 33.15 -11.01 -33.13
CA ASN A 247 33.92 -12.21 -33.40
C ASN A 247 33.61 -13.29 -32.34
N GLY A 248 34.18 -14.50 -32.47
CA GLY A 248 33.83 -15.62 -31.61
C GLY A 248 34.36 -15.57 -30.18
N THR A 249 35.19 -14.57 -29.81
CA THR A 249 35.89 -14.57 -28.51
C THR A 249 35.81 -13.26 -27.74
N ASP A 250 35.84 -12.11 -28.41
CA ASP A 250 35.83 -10.81 -27.75
C ASP A 250 34.43 -10.48 -27.23
N PRO A 251 34.33 -9.69 -26.15
CA PRO A 251 33.04 -9.18 -25.66
C PRO A 251 32.25 -8.49 -26.78
N ILE A 252 30.93 -8.58 -26.71
CA ILE A 252 30.05 -7.89 -27.65
C ILE A 252 29.88 -6.46 -27.18
N THR A 253 30.18 -5.51 -28.06
CA THR A 253 30.10 -4.07 -27.79
C THR A 253 29.13 -3.39 -28.74
N GLY A 254 28.75 -2.17 -28.41
CA GLY A 254 27.89 -1.38 -29.25
C GLY A 254 27.56 -0.02 -28.65
N THR A 255 26.59 0.65 -29.27
CA THR A 255 26.03 1.91 -28.77
C THR A 255 24.51 1.83 -28.61
N ALA A 256 23.98 2.58 -27.66
CA ALA A 256 22.54 2.75 -27.42
C ALA A 256 22.30 4.12 -26.78
N GLU A 257 21.04 4.48 -26.53
CA GLU A 257 20.72 5.69 -25.78
C GLU A 257 21.35 5.65 -24.38
N PRO A 258 22.08 6.70 -23.95
CA PRO A 258 22.71 6.73 -22.62
C PRO A 258 21.72 6.46 -21.49
N GLY A 259 22.08 5.57 -20.57
CA GLY A 259 21.22 5.21 -19.43
C GLY A 259 20.09 4.23 -19.75
N SER A 260 19.86 3.88 -21.02
CA SER A 260 18.92 2.81 -21.39
C SER A 260 19.47 1.42 -21.04
N MET A 261 18.59 0.50 -20.69
CA MET A 261 18.90 -0.91 -20.48
C MET A 261 18.92 -1.64 -21.84
N VAL A 262 20.11 -2.06 -22.26
CA VAL A 262 20.31 -2.89 -23.45
C VAL A 262 20.10 -4.36 -23.10
N THR A 263 19.26 -5.05 -23.86
CA THR A 263 19.05 -6.49 -23.81
C THR A 263 19.58 -7.12 -25.08
N VAL A 264 20.66 -7.90 -24.96
CA VAL A 264 21.26 -8.66 -26.05
C VAL A 264 20.70 -10.08 -26.04
N THR A 265 20.16 -10.54 -27.17
CA THR A 265 19.64 -11.89 -27.37
C THR A 265 20.59 -12.69 -28.26
N PHE A 266 21.02 -13.85 -27.75
CA PHE A 266 21.94 -14.76 -28.41
C PHE A 266 21.19 -15.78 -29.30
N PRO A 267 21.90 -16.50 -30.19
CA PRO A 267 21.28 -17.47 -31.12
C PRO A 267 20.48 -18.58 -30.44
N ASP A 268 20.88 -18.98 -29.23
CA ASP A 268 20.20 -20.01 -28.43
C ASP A 268 18.96 -19.49 -27.68
N GLY A 269 18.66 -18.19 -27.80
CA GLY A 269 17.56 -17.49 -27.14
C GLY A 269 17.86 -17.00 -25.73
N THR A 270 19.07 -17.24 -25.19
CA THR A 270 19.48 -16.64 -23.92
C THR A 270 19.74 -15.15 -24.06
N THR A 271 19.72 -14.41 -22.95
CA THR A 271 19.91 -12.96 -22.96
C THR A 271 20.98 -12.50 -21.97
N ALA A 272 21.62 -11.38 -22.31
CA ALA A 272 22.45 -10.58 -21.41
C ALA A 272 21.92 -9.15 -21.35
N THR A 273 21.94 -8.53 -20.18
CA THR A 273 21.50 -7.15 -19.98
C THR A 273 22.61 -6.25 -19.46
N VAL A 274 22.62 -5.00 -19.89
CA VAL A 274 23.58 -3.98 -19.45
C VAL A 274 22.97 -2.59 -19.59
N VAL A 275 23.29 -1.66 -18.69
CA VAL A 275 22.91 -0.25 -18.86
C VAL A 275 23.97 0.45 -19.71
N ALA A 276 23.54 1.14 -20.76
CA ALA A 276 24.43 1.94 -21.60
C ALA A 276 25.05 3.08 -20.78
N GLY A 277 26.35 3.27 -20.94
CA GLY A 277 27.10 4.32 -20.24
C GLY A 277 26.64 5.74 -20.62
N PRO A 278 27.13 6.78 -19.93
CA PRO A 278 26.78 8.17 -20.22
C PRO A 278 27.13 8.63 -21.65
N ASP A 279 28.05 7.94 -22.32
CA ASP A 279 28.44 8.16 -23.71
C ASP A 279 27.72 7.24 -24.71
N GLY A 280 26.78 6.42 -24.22
CA GLY A 280 26.02 5.44 -25.00
C GLY A 280 26.73 4.11 -25.20
N SER A 281 27.97 3.95 -24.75
CA SER A 281 28.72 2.70 -24.90
C SER A 281 28.20 1.59 -24.00
N TRP A 282 28.17 0.36 -24.49
CA TRP A 282 27.82 -0.82 -23.69
C TRP A 282 28.67 -2.04 -24.06
N THR A 283 28.73 -3.02 -23.16
CA THR A 283 29.49 -4.26 -23.35
C THR A 283 28.84 -5.40 -22.59
N VAL A 284 28.70 -6.56 -23.23
CA VAL A 284 28.27 -7.81 -22.59
C VAL A 284 29.25 -8.96 -22.88
N PRO A 285 29.32 -9.98 -22.02
CA PRO A 285 30.12 -11.17 -22.29
C PRO A 285 29.68 -11.88 -23.57
N ASN A 286 30.64 -12.44 -24.29
CA ASN A 286 30.39 -13.28 -25.46
C ASN A 286 30.31 -14.76 -25.02
N PRO A 287 29.23 -15.49 -25.32
CA PRO A 287 29.07 -16.89 -24.93
C PRO A 287 29.93 -17.87 -25.76
N GLY A 288 30.64 -17.38 -26.77
CA GLY A 288 31.43 -18.18 -27.71
C GLY A 288 30.66 -18.40 -29.01
N LEU A 289 30.46 -17.33 -29.77
CA LEU A 289 29.70 -17.36 -31.04
C LEU A 289 30.50 -18.03 -32.18
N GLU A 290 29.77 -18.72 -33.06
CA GLU A 290 30.29 -19.35 -34.27
C GLU A 290 29.97 -18.54 -35.53
N ASP A 291 30.61 -18.89 -36.65
CA ASP A 291 30.35 -18.24 -37.93
C ASP A 291 28.89 -18.46 -38.38
N GLY A 292 28.19 -17.38 -38.69
CA GLY A 292 26.77 -17.40 -39.06
C GLY A 292 25.80 -17.25 -37.89
N ASP A 293 26.28 -17.13 -36.65
CA ASP A 293 25.42 -16.80 -35.52
C ASP A 293 24.84 -15.39 -35.62
N GLU A 294 23.55 -15.25 -35.29
CA GLU A 294 22.85 -13.97 -35.26
C GLU A 294 22.64 -13.48 -33.82
N VAL A 295 23.07 -12.25 -33.54
CA VAL A 295 22.84 -11.56 -32.26
C VAL A 295 21.93 -10.38 -32.51
N LYS A 296 20.96 -10.16 -31.62
CA LYS A 296 20.04 -9.02 -31.64
C LYS A 296 20.16 -8.23 -30.36
N ALA A 297 19.87 -6.94 -30.41
CA ALA A 297 19.82 -6.09 -29.23
C ALA A 297 18.59 -5.18 -29.29
N THR A 298 17.97 -4.97 -28.14
CA THR A 298 16.94 -3.93 -27.91
C THR A 298 17.38 -3.04 -26.76
N ALA A 299 16.92 -1.79 -26.74
CA ALA A 299 17.11 -0.88 -25.62
C ALA A 299 15.76 -0.53 -24.99
N THR A 300 15.73 -0.42 -23.67
CA THR A 300 14.59 0.10 -22.91
C THR A 300 15.05 1.31 -22.10
N ASP A 301 14.44 2.46 -22.31
CA ASP A 301 14.78 3.70 -21.58
C ASP A 301 14.28 3.67 -20.12
N PRO A 302 14.60 4.69 -19.28
CA PRO A 302 14.12 4.74 -17.90
C PRO A 302 12.60 4.82 -17.74
N ALA A 303 11.88 5.35 -18.73
CA ALA A 303 10.42 5.41 -18.74
C ALA A 303 9.79 4.06 -19.11
N GLY A 304 10.56 3.12 -19.65
CA GLY A 304 10.12 1.79 -20.05
C GLY A 304 9.82 1.64 -21.54
N ASN A 305 10.03 2.67 -22.37
CA ASN A 305 9.85 2.54 -23.81
C ASN A 305 10.95 1.64 -24.39
N THR A 306 10.55 0.68 -25.24
CA THR A 306 11.49 -0.28 -25.85
C THR A 306 11.66 -0.02 -27.34
N SER A 307 12.91 -0.08 -27.81
CA SER A 307 13.28 0.11 -29.21
C SER A 307 12.56 -0.89 -30.15
N PRO A 308 12.31 -0.51 -31.42
CA PRO A 308 11.67 -1.39 -32.41
C PRO A 308 12.50 -2.62 -32.82
#